data_AF-A0A813ED98-F1
#
_entry.id   AF-A0A813ED98-F1
#
_cell.length_a   1.000
_cell.length_b   1.000
_cell.length_c   1.000
_cell.angle_alpha   90.00
_cell.angle_beta   90.00
_cell.angle_gamma   90.00
#
_symmetry.space_group_name_H-M   'P 1'
#
loop_
_entity.id
_entity.type
_entity.pdbx_description
1 polymer ?
#
loop_
_entity_poly.entity_id
_entity_poly.type
_entity_poly.pdbx_seq_one_letter_code
_entity_poly.pdbx_strand_id
1 'polypeptide(L)'
;AMVSEPAAAAAKADAGYLDVKVSPVAPGPALPEEAEKRKAEGNAAFQAKDFVEAGRLYGEAISIAEAAGADVPGVYYSNRSVCRASQEDWAGARSDGAEAIQRLTDPTAAAMKKAFFQKAKAEIRLELAEELEATLCLAAERGLRAEIERLLAAEGKSRAATPPPQQRAAKAK
;
A
#
# COMPACT_ATOMS: atom_id res chain seq x y z
N ALA A 1 43.34 -22.71 -32.85
CA ALA A 1 43.90 -21.76 -31.89
C ALA A 1 42.88 -20.64 -31.68
N MET A 2 42.61 -20.31 -30.40
CA MET A 2 41.74 -19.23 -29.90
C MET A 2 40.23 -19.40 -30.24
N VAL A 3 39.24 -19.08 -29.39
CA VAL A 3 39.13 -18.02 -28.38
C VAL A 3 38.07 -18.40 -27.30
N SER A 4 38.38 -18.08 -26.03
CA SER A 4 37.58 -17.65 -24.85
C SER A 4 36.36 -18.41 -24.27
N GLU A 5 36.62 -18.95 -23.05
CA GLU A 5 35.93 -18.89 -21.73
C GLU A 5 35.02 -17.66 -21.37
N PRO A 6 34.35 -17.55 -20.18
CA PRO A 6 34.26 -18.46 -19.00
C PRO A 6 32.92 -18.54 -18.17
N ALA A 7 32.95 -19.49 -17.22
CA ALA A 7 32.54 -19.45 -15.79
C ALA A 7 31.08 -19.25 -15.34
N ALA A 8 30.53 -20.37 -14.85
CA ALA A 8 29.47 -20.44 -13.85
C ALA A 8 30.03 -20.07 -12.45
N ALA A 9 29.32 -19.18 -11.74
CA ALA A 9 29.61 -18.83 -10.36
C ALA A 9 28.81 -19.72 -9.39
N ALA A 10 29.54 -20.40 -8.51
CA ALA A 10 29.02 -21.07 -7.33
C ALA A 10 28.93 -20.08 -6.15
N ALA A 11 27.89 -20.19 -5.34
CA ALA A 11 27.88 -19.68 -3.96
C ALA A 11 27.12 -20.67 -3.06
N LYS A 12 27.78 -21.04 -1.96
CA LYS A 12 27.41 -22.08 -1.00
C LYS A 12 26.43 -21.57 0.07
N ALA A 13 25.68 -22.51 0.64
CA ALA A 13 24.84 -22.39 1.82
C ALA A 13 25.65 -22.39 3.13
N ASP A 14 25.11 -21.76 4.19
CA ASP A 14 24.87 -22.33 5.54
C ASP A 14 24.31 -21.25 6.50
N ALA A 15 23.21 -21.55 7.20
CA ALA A 15 22.98 -21.23 8.62
C ALA A 15 21.53 -21.60 9.00
N GLY A 16 21.40 -22.46 10.01
CA GLY A 16 20.20 -23.22 10.35
C GLY A 16 18.96 -22.44 10.80
N TYR A 17 17.80 -23.00 10.48
CA TYR A 17 16.51 -22.65 11.06
C TYR A 17 15.96 -23.86 11.81
N LEU A 18 15.53 -23.62 13.06
CA LEU A 18 15.02 -24.61 13.99
C LEU A 18 13.72 -25.25 13.47
N ASP A 19 13.62 -26.56 13.67
CA ASP A 19 12.50 -27.43 13.32
C ASP A 19 11.22 -27.04 14.09
N VAL A 20 10.49 -26.03 13.58
CA VAL A 20 9.06 -25.87 13.84
C VAL A 20 8.35 -26.63 12.75
N LYS A 21 7.63 -27.71 13.10
CA LYS A 21 6.70 -28.40 12.20
C LYS A 21 5.58 -27.45 11.78
N VAL A 22 5.85 -26.60 10.80
CA VAL A 22 4.83 -25.92 10.02
C VAL A 22 4.33 -26.95 9.01
N SER A 23 3.14 -27.49 9.25
CA SER A 23 2.42 -28.29 8.26
C SER A 23 2.43 -27.55 6.91
N PRO A 24 2.66 -28.23 5.78
CA PRO A 24 2.69 -27.56 4.48
C PRO A 24 1.29 -27.04 4.15
N VAL A 25 1.08 -25.74 4.34
CA VAL A 25 -0.02 -25.02 3.69
C VAL A 25 0.28 -25.13 2.20
N ALA A 26 -0.59 -25.82 1.46
CA ALA A 26 -0.48 -25.91 0.01
C ALA A 26 -0.33 -24.48 -0.55
N PRO A 27 0.56 -24.24 -1.54
CA PRO A 27 0.66 -22.92 -2.14
C PRO A 27 -0.74 -22.55 -2.66
N GLY A 28 -1.30 -21.45 -2.15
CA GLY A 28 -2.58 -20.93 -2.60
C GLY A 28 -2.58 -20.70 -4.11
N PRO A 29 -3.77 -20.50 -4.72
CA PRO A 29 -3.85 -20.25 -6.15
C PRO A 29 -3.02 -19.01 -6.51
N ALA A 30 -2.28 -19.09 -7.62
CA ALA A 30 -1.47 -17.99 -8.13
C ALA A 30 -2.36 -16.76 -8.41
N LEU A 31 -1.80 -15.57 -8.21
CA LEU A 31 -2.51 -14.32 -8.47
C LEU A 31 -2.94 -14.24 -9.95
N PRO A 32 -4.21 -13.99 -10.26
CA PRO A 32 -4.67 -13.93 -11.65
C PRO A 32 -3.95 -12.84 -12.45
N GLU A 33 -3.54 -13.14 -13.68
CA GLU A 33 -2.89 -12.16 -14.57
C GLU A 33 -3.78 -10.92 -14.81
N GLU A 34 -5.10 -11.11 -14.88
CA GLU A 34 -6.05 -10.01 -15.03
C GLU A 34 -6.01 -9.06 -13.82
N ALA A 35 -5.76 -9.56 -12.61
CA ALA A 35 -5.62 -8.71 -11.42
C ALA A 35 -4.37 -7.82 -11.54
N GLU A 36 -3.24 -8.38 -11.96
CA GLU A 36 -2.00 -7.61 -12.20
C GLU A 36 -2.18 -6.58 -13.31
N LYS A 37 -2.90 -6.94 -14.38
CA LYS A 37 -3.26 -6.01 -15.46
C LYS A 37 -4.09 -4.83 -14.95
N ARG A 38 -5.14 -5.07 -14.16
CA ARG A 38 -5.95 -3.99 -13.56
C ARG A 38 -5.13 -3.10 -12.63
N LYS A 39 -4.22 -3.68 -11.85
CA LYS A 39 -3.30 -2.88 -11.04
C LYS A 39 -2.34 -2.06 -11.91
N ALA A 40 -1.85 -2.58 -13.02
CA ALA A 40 -0.99 -1.82 -13.93
C ALA A 40 -1.74 -0.64 -14.58
N GLU A 41 -2.99 -0.85 -15.00
CA GLU A 41 -3.89 0.21 -15.47
C GLU A 41 -4.14 1.25 -14.35
N GLY A 42 -4.39 0.80 -13.12
CA GLY A 42 -4.54 1.67 -11.95
C GLY A 42 -3.28 2.52 -11.68
N ASN A 43 -2.10 1.94 -11.84
CA ASN A 43 -0.83 2.67 -11.75
C ASN A 43 -0.70 3.75 -12.84
N ALA A 44 -1.18 3.48 -14.06
CA ALA A 44 -1.18 4.46 -15.15
C ALA A 44 -2.14 5.62 -14.85
N ALA A 45 -3.37 5.32 -14.41
CA ALA A 45 -4.34 6.33 -13.97
C ALA A 45 -3.82 7.15 -12.78
N PHE A 46 -3.15 6.50 -11.82
CA PHE A 46 -2.55 7.17 -10.67
C PHE A 46 -1.46 8.17 -11.09
N GLN A 47 -0.61 7.80 -12.05
CA GLN A 47 0.39 8.71 -12.61
C GLN A 47 -0.24 9.88 -13.36
N ALA A 48 -1.40 9.68 -13.98
CA ALA A 48 -2.21 10.74 -14.58
C ALA A 48 -2.96 11.60 -13.54
N LYS A 49 -2.79 11.32 -12.24
CA LYS A 49 -3.51 11.96 -11.12
C LYS A 49 -5.04 11.75 -11.16
N ASP A 50 -5.50 10.76 -11.92
CA ASP A 50 -6.90 10.34 -11.88
C ASP A 50 -7.07 9.33 -10.73
N PHE A 51 -7.23 9.87 -9.52
CA PHE A 51 -7.38 9.07 -8.32
C PHE A 51 -8.71 8.33 -8.22
N VAL A 52 -9.73 8.78 -8.96
CA VAL A 52 -11.04 8.12 -9.00
C VAL A 52 -10.90 6.84 -9.80
N GLU A 53 -10.38 6.94 -11.03
CA GLU A 53 -10.20 5.79 -11.90
C GLU A 53 -9.15 4.82 -11.35
N ALA A 54 -8.03 5.34 -10.82
CA ALA A 54 -7.03 4.51 -10.18
C ALA A 54 -7.61 3.70 -9.00
N GLY A 55 -8.41 4.35 -8.14
CA GLY A 55 -9.07 3.68 -7.02
C GLY A 55 -10.01 2.57 -7.46
N ARG A 56 -10.78 2.80 -8.53
CA ARG A 56 -11.67 1.82 -9.15
C ARG A 56 -10.88 0.61 -9.68
N LEU A 57 -9.82 0.84 -10.44
CA LEU A 57 -8.98 -0.20 -11.03
C LEU A 57 -8.26 -1.05 -9.98
N TYR A 58 -7.73 -0.45 -8.91
CA TYR A 58 -7.19 -1.22 -7.78
C TYR A 58 -8.29 -2.03 -7.07
N GLY A 59 -9.51 -1.48 -6.97
CA GLY A 59 -10.67 -2.21 -6.45
C GLY A 59 -10.99 -3.45 -7.28
N GLU A 60 -11.02 -3.32 -8.61
CA GLU A 60 -11.21 -4.46 -9.51
C GLU A 60 -10.10 -5.50 -9.36
N ALA A 61 -8.84 -5.08 -9.29
CA ALA A 61 -7.70 -5.97 -9.09
C ALA A 61 -7.84 -6.80 -7.79
N ILE A 62 -8.29 -6.16 -6.70
CA ILE A 62 -8.57 -6.83 -5.42
C ILE A 62 -9.71 -7.85 -5.60
N SER A 63 -10.84 -7.43 -6.17
CA SER A 63 -12.00 -8.32 -6.35
C SER A 63 -11.70 -9.52 -7.24
N ILE A 64 -10.88 -9.36 -8.28
CA ILE A 64 -10.44 -10.46 -9.14
C ILE A 64 -9.58 -11.45 -8.35
N ALA A 65 -8.63 -10.95 -7.55
CA ALA A 65 -7.78 -11.79 -6.72
C ALA A 65 -8.60 -12.55 -5.65
N GLU A 66 -9.54 -11.88 -4.98
CA GLU A 66 -10.43 -12.50 -4.00
C GLU A 66 -11.35 -13.55 -4.63
N ALA A 67 -11.95 -13.25 -5.79
CA ALA A 67 -12.80 -14.19 -6.51
C ALA A 67 -12.05 -15.45 -6.96
N ALA A 68 -10.75 -15.34 -7.21
CA ALA A 68 -9.87 -16.47 -7.51
C ALA A 68 -9.38 -17.22 -6.26
N GLY A 69 -9.72 -16.75 -5.05
CA GLY A 69 -9.22 -17.30 -3.78
C GLY A 69 -7.71 -17.08 -3.58
N ALA A 70 -7.12 -16.13 -4.29
CA ALA A 70 -5.70 -15.81 -4.20
C ALA A 70 -5.42 -14.84 -3.04
N ASP A 71 -4.21 -14.92 -2.49
CA ASP A 71 -3.74 -13.94 -1.52
C ASP A 71 -3.56 -12.58 -2.19
N VAL A 72 -4.44 -11.64 -1.85
CA VAL A 72 -4.40 -10.28 -2.40
C VAL A 72 -3.13 -9.56 -1.92
N PRO A 73 -2.29 -9.03 -2.83
CA PRO A 73 -1.10 -8.30 -2.44
C PRO A 73 -1.42 -7.05 -1.63
N GLY A 74 -0.74 -6.84 -0.50
CA GLY A 74 -0.91 -5.64 0.34
C GLY A 74 -0.64 -4.32 -0.38
N VAL A 75 0.14 -4.36 -1.48
CA VAL A 75 0.38 -3.20 -2.36
C VAL A 75 -0.91 -2.68 -2.99
N TYR A 76 -1.88 -3.55 -3.31
CA TYR A 76 -3.14 -3.14 -3.95
C TYR A 76 -3.95 -2.25 -2.99
N TYR A 77 -4.09 -2.70 -1.75
CA TYR A 77 -4.71 -1.93 -0.67
C TYR A 77 -3.93 -0.65 -0.37
N SER A 78 -2.60 -0.70 -0.33
CA SER A 78 -1.79 0.50 -0.11
C SER A 78 -1.98 1.55 -1.20
N ASN A 79 -2.12 1.15 -2.46
CA ASN A 79 -2.32 2.09 -3.56
C ASN A 79 -3.76 2.64 -3.55
N ARG A 80 -4.76 1.79 -3.25
CA ARG A 80 -6.16 2.20 -3.13
C ARG A 80 -6.38 3.15 -1.95
N SER A 81 -5.68 2.98 -0.82
CA SER A 81 -5.78 3.89 0.33
C SER A 81 -5.31 5.32 0.01
N VAL A 82 -4.30 5.47 -0.85
CA VAL A 82 -3.87 6.79 -1.35
C VAL A 82 -4.96 7.43 -2.20
N CYS A 83 -5.59 6.64 -3.06
CA CYS A 83 -6.69 7.10 -3.92
C CYS A 83 -7.90 7.54 -3.09
N ARG A 84 -8.32 6.72 -2.10
CA ARG A 84 -9.43 7.02 -1.20
C ARG A 84 -9.19 8.27 -0.35
N ALA A 85 -8.00 8.41 0.22
CA ALA A 85 -7.65 9.61 0.96
C ALA A 85 -7.58 10.88 0.09
N SER A 86 -7.27 10.75 -1.20
CA SER A 86 -7.31 11.86 -2.16
C SER A 86 -8.75 12.28 -2.48
N GLN A 87 -9.70 11.38 -2.31
CA GLN A 87 -11.14 11.60 -2.43
C GLN A 87 -11.80 11.95 -1.08
N GLU A 88 -11.01 12.11 -0.02
CA GLU A 88 -11.49 12.33 1.36
C GLU A 88 -12.39 11.21 1.92
N ASP A 89 -12.35 10.01 1.32
CA ASP A 89 -12.93 8.79 1.91
C ASP A 89 -11.98 8.27 3.01
N TRP A 90 -12.05 8.91 4.18
CA TRP A 90 -11.17 8.60 5.31
C TRP A 90 -11.45 7.21 5.90
N ALA A 91 -12.72 6.81 5.97
CA ALA A 91 -13.09 5.49 6.48
C ALA A 91 -12.52 4.37 5.60
N GLY A 92 -12.69 4.49 4.28
CA GLY A 92 -12.14 3.53 3.34
C GLY A 92 -10.62 3.58 3.25
N ALA A 93 -9.99 4.75 3.37
CA ALA A 93 -8.53 4.88 3.40
C ALA A 93 -7.92 4.22 4.65
N ARG A 94 -8.56 4.37 5.82
CA ARG A 94 -8.17 3.70 7.06
C ARG A 94 -8.26 2.19 6.93
N SER A 95 -9.37 1.68 6.41
CA SER A 95 -9.58 0.24 6.22
C SER A 95 -8.54 -0.36 5.26
N ASP A 96 -8.31 0.26 4.10
CA ASP A 96 -7.30 -0.21 3.16
C ASP A 96 -5.88 -0.10 3.71
N GLY A 97 -5.58 0.97 4.45
CA GLY A 97 -4.30 1.11 5.13
C GLY A 97 -4.04 -0.03 6.11
N ALA A 98 -5.06 -0.43 6.87
CA ALA A 98 -4.96 -1.56 7.81
C ALA A 98 -4.72 -2.90 7.07
N GLU A 99 -5.50 -3.20 6.03
CA GLU A 99 -5.31 -4.41 5.21
C GLU A 99 -3.92 -4.47 4.59
N ALA A 100 -3.43 -3.33 4.07
CA ALA A 100 -2.10 -3.24 3.51
C ALA A 100 -1.01 -3.55 4.55
N ILE A 101 -1.10 -2.98 5.75
CA ILE A 101 -0.11 -3.20 6.82
C ILE A 101 -0.07 -4.67 7.25
N GLN A 102 -1.22 -5.34 7.34
CA GLN A 102 -1.29 -6.75 7.72
C GLN A 102 -0.64 -7.67 6.68
N ARG A 103 -0.75 -7.30 5.39
CA ARG A 103 -0.30 -8.14 4.26
C ARG A 103 1.13 -7.85 3.81
N LEU A 104 1.64 -6.64 4.07
CA LEU A 104 3.00 -6.25 3.70
C LEU A 104 4.02 -6.79 4.73
N THR A 105 5.02 -7.50 4.25
CA THR A 105 6.05 -8.11 5.10
C THR A 105 7.34 -7.28 5.16
N ASP A 106 7.69 -6.58 4.07
CA ASP A 106 8.88 -5.75 3.99
C ASP A 106 8.62 -4.33 4.54
N PRO A 107 9.23 -3.95 5.68
CA PRO A 107 9.05 -2.63 6.27
C PRO A 107 9.73 -1.49 5.50
N THR A 108 10.68 -1.82 4.63
CA THR A 108 11.37 -0.81 3.81
C THR A 108 10.56 -0.43 2.57
N ALA A 109 9.57 -1.25 2.21
CA ALA A 109 8.73 -1.04 1.04
C ALA A 109 8.02 0.31 1.09
N ALA A 110 8.06 1.04 -0.04
CA ALA A 110 7.34 2.29 -0.19
C ALA A 110 5.83 2.13 0.04
N ALA A 111 5.26 0.96 -0.28
CA ALA A 111 3.87 0.63 0.02
C ALA A 111 3.57 0.61 1.53
N MET A 112 4.49 0.11 2.37
CA MET A 112 4.25 0.06 3.81
C MET A 112 4.21 1.48 4.41
N LYS A 113 5.16 2.33 4.02
CA LYS A 113 5.19 3.74 4.45
C LYS A 113 3.92 4.47 4.04
N LYS A 114 3.47 4.27 2.79
CA LYS A 114 2.19 4.82 2.29
C LYS A 114 1.03 4.31 3.13
N ALA A 115 0.92 3.00 3.37
CA ALA A 115 -0.19 2.43 4.14
C ALA A 115 -0.29 3.03 5.56
N PHE A 116 0.82 3.08 6.30
CA PHE A 116 0.85 3.72 7.62
C PHE A 116 0.48 5.20 7.57
N PHE A 117 1.07 5.95 6.64
CA PHE A 117 0.81 7.37 6.50
C PHE A 117 -0.66 7.64 6.17
N GLN A 118 -1.24 6.91 5.21
CA GLN A 118 -2.64 7.08 4.82
C GLN A 118 -3.61 6.66 5.95
N LYS A 119 -3.32 5.58 6.68
CA LYS A 119 -4.11 5.14 7.84
C LYS A 119 -4.08 6.19 8.95
N ALA A 120 -2.89 6.63 9.36
CA ALA A 120 -2.71 7.64 10.40
C ALA A 120 -3.35 8.98 10.01
N LYS A 121 -3.17 9.41 8.75
CA LYS A 121 -3.85 10.59 8.21
C LYS A 121 -5.36 10.47 8.31
N ALA A 122 -5.93 9.33 7.91
CA ALA A 122 -7.36 9.10 8.01
C ALA A 122 -7.86 9.12 9.47
N GLU A 123 -7.11 8.55 10.40
CA GLU A 123 -7.44 8.54 11.83
C GLU A 123 -7.44 9.94 12.44
N ILE A 124 -6.49 10.80 12.07
CA ILE A 124 -6.51 12.23 12.44
C ILE A 124 -7.77 12.91 11.90
N ARG A 125 -8.14 12.63 10.65
CA ARG A 125 -9.32 13.25 10.01
C ARG A 125 -10.65 12.78 10.59
N LEU A 126 -10.67 11.57 11.16
CA LEU A 126 -11.81 10.98 11.83
C LEU A 126 -11.79 11.23 13.35
N GLU A 127 -10.80 11.98 13.86
CA GLU A 127 -10.63 12.29 15.29
C GLU A 127 -10.46 11.04 16.19
N LEU A 128 -9.87 9.98 15.63
CA LEU A 128 -9.63 8.70 16.29
C LEU A 128 -8.25 8.67 16.94
N ALA A 129 -8.10 9.33 18.09
CA ALA A 129 -6.80 9.54 18.74
C ALA A 129 -6.18 8.24 19.30
N GLU A 130 -6.98 7.33 19.85
CA GLU A 130 -6.48 6.06 20.40
C GLU A 130 -5.95 5.15 19.28
N GLU A 131 -6.69 5.08 18.18
CA GLU A 131 -6.33 4.30 17.00
C GLU A 131 -5.10 4.87 16.29
N LEU A 132 -4.97 6.20 16.26
CA LEU A 132 -3.78 6.87 15.76
C LEU A 132 -2.55 6.45 16.55
N GLU A 133 -2.60 6.49 17.89
CA GLU A 133 -1.45 6.06 18.70
C GLU A 133 -1.15 4.58 18.51
N ALA A 134 -2.17 3.73 18.40
CA ALA A 134 -1.99 2.32 18.06
C ALA A 134 -1.28 2.14 16.69
N THR A 135 -1.65 2.94 15.69
CA THR A 135 -0.98 2.96 14.38
C THR A 135 0.48 3.39 14.49
N LEU A 136 0.78 4.42 15.29
CA LEU A 136 2.14 4.94 15.46
C LEU A 136 3.02 3.97 16.27
N CYS A 137 2.46 3.28 17.26
CA CYS A 137 3.13 2.20 17.98
C CYS A 137 3.48 1.04 17.03
N LEU A 138 2.52 0.59 16.21
CA LEU A 138 2.79 -0.45 15.21
C LEU A 138 3.83 0.01 14.17
N ALA A 139 3.79 1.29 13.76
CA ALA A 139 4.82 1.86 12.90
C ALA A 139 6.20 1.87 13.59
N ALA A 140 6.25 2.08 14.91
CA ALA A 140 7.49 2.07 15.69
C ALA A 140 8.13 0.68 15.73
N GLU A 141 7.33 -0.37 15.93
CA GLU A 141 7.78 -1.77 15.87
C GLU A 141 8.42 -2.12 14.52
N ARG A 142 7.98 -1.44 13.45
CA ARG A 142 8.51 -1.58 12.09
C ARG A 142 9.64 -0.59 11.77
N GLY A 143 10.07 0.24 12.72
CA GLY A 143 11.12 1.25 12.52
C GLY A 143 10.70 2.45 11.66
N LEU A 144 9.40 2.68 11.51
CA LEU A 144 8.82 3.71 10.63
C LEU A 144 8.24 4.93 11.36
N ARG A 145 8.03 4.89 12.69
CA ARG A 145 7.33 5.95 13.44
C ARG A 145 7.80 7.36 13.11
N ALA A 146 9.09 7.64 13.24
CA ALA A 146 9.66 8.96 12.99
C ALA A 146 9.40 9.45 11.55
N GLU A 147 9.44 8.54 10.56
CA GLU A 147 9.17 8.90 9.17
C GLU A 147 7.68 9.21 8.96
N ILE A 148 6.78 8.44 9.57
CA ILE A 148 5.33 8.68 9.48
C ILE A 148 4.96 10.01 10.15
N GLU A 149 5.48 10.28 11.35
CA GLU A 149 5.27 11.55 12.06
C GLU A 149 5.81 12.74 11.23
N ARG A 150 6.98 12.59 10.60
CA ARG A 150 7.54 13.60 9.69
C ARG A 150 6.61 13.89 8.50
N LEU A 151 6.07 12.85 7.88
CA LEU A 151 5.14 12.99 6.75
C LEU A 151 3.84 13.70 7.18
N LEU A 152 3.28 13.33 8.33
CA LEU A 152 2.07 13.96 8.88
C LEU A 152 2.30 15.45 9.20
N ALA A 153 3.44 15.78 9.82
CA ALA A 153 3.80 17.16 10.13
C ALA A 153 4.02 18.01 8.86
N ALA A 154 4.59 17.43 7.80
CA ALA A 154 4.77 18.12 6.52
C ALA A 154 3.43 18.44 5.84
N GLU A 155 2.45 17.53 5.93
CA GLU A 155 1.12 17.76 5.38
C GLU A 155 0.36 18.87 6.12
N GLY A 156 0.42 18.90 7.46
CA GLY A 156 -0.20 19.98 8.25
C GLY A 156 0.30 21.37 7.86
N LYS A 157 1.59 21.51 7.56
CA LYS A 157 2.19 22.77 7.08
C LYS A 157 1.74 23.13 5.66
N SER A 158 1.64 22.14 4.77
CA SER A 158 1.18 22.34 3.38
C SER A 158 -0.29 22.80 3.32
N ARG A 159 -1.15 22.25 4.19
CA ARG A 159 -2.58 22.61 4.25
C ARG A 159 -2.82 23.98 4.87
N ALA A 160 -1.99 24.41 5.81
CA ALA A 160 -2.01 25.78 6.33
C ALA A 160 -1.62 26.83 5.26
N ALA A 161 -0.89 26.42 4.21
CA ALA A 161 -0.43 27.29 3.13
C ALA A 161 -1.36 27.35 1.91
N THR A 162 -2.38 26.49 1.81
CA THR A 162 -3.26 26.41 0.63
C THR A 162 -4.72 26.70 1.04
N PRO A 163 -5.32 27.84 0.64
CA PRO A 163 -6.74 28.08 0.88
C PRO A 163 -7.58 27.04 0.13
N PRO A 164 -8.74 26.63 0.69
CA PRO A 164 -9.55 25.58 0.09
C PRO A 164 -10.00 25.97 -1.33
N PRO A 165 -9.97 25.04 -2.29
CA PRO A 165 -10.49 25.30 -3.63
C PRO A 165 -11.98 25.60 -3.51
N GLN A 166 -12.37 26.81 -3.95
CA GLN A 166 -13.76 27.20 -4.07
C GLN A 166 -14.46 26.15 -4.93
N GLN A 167 -15.43 25.45 -4.35
CA GLN A 167 -16.29 24.52 -5.06
C GLN A 167 -16.86 25.26 -6.27
N ARG A 168 -16.46 24.85 -7.48
CA ARG A 168 -17.04 25.38 -8.71
C ARG A 168 -18.52 25.00 -8.71
N ALA A 169 -19.35 25.98 -8.36
CA ALA A 169 -20.79 25.89 -8.47
C ALA A 169 -21.17 25.43 -9.89
N ALA A 170 -22.01 24.40 -9.94
CA ALA A 170 -22.63 23.92 -11.16
C ALA A 170 -23.27 25.09 -11.93
N LYS A 171 -22.83 25.31 -13.17
CA LYS A 171 -23.63 26.04 -14.15
C LYS A 171 -24.39 25.02 -14.97
N ALA A 172 -25.59 24.69 -14.49
CA ALA A 172 -26.64 24.16 -15.35
C ALA A 172 -27.07 25.31 -16.29
N LYS A 173 -27.11 25.02 -17.59
CA LYS A 173 -27.82 25.83 -18.58
C LYS A 173 -28.46 24.89 -19.59
#